data_AF-A0A1V4R4H3-F1
#
_entry.id   AF-A0A1V4R4H3-F1
#
_cell.length_a   1.000
_cell.length_b   1.000
_cell.length_c   1.000
_cell.angle_alpha   90.00
_cell.angle_beta   90.00
_cell.angle_gamma   90.00
#
_symmetry.space_group_name_H-M   'P 1'
#
loop_
_entity.id
_entity.type
_entity.pdbx_description
1 polymer ?
#
loop_
_entity_poly.entity_id
_entity_poly.type
_entity_poly.pdbx_seq_one_letter_code
_entity_poly.pdbx_strand_id
1 'polypeptide(L)' 'MGGAVSVTDWDDYENNFGVVINPELSYFPYDNIEMILGAFVLGGKGDNMFSALKDNDEVYFKAKVSF' A
#
# COMPACT_ATOMS: atom_id res chain seq x y z
N MET A 1 -3.98 -2.60 8.38
CA MET A 1 -3.54 -1.22 8.10
C MET A 1 -2.05 -1.11 8.34
N GLY A 2 -1.25 -1.14 7.28
CA GLY A 2 0.20 -1.01 7.34
C GLY A 2 0.67 0.00 6.29
N GLY A 3 1.74 0.70 6.59
CA GLY A 3 2.41 1.60 5.65
C GLY A 3 3.91 1.45 5.80
N ALA A 4 4.65 1.81 4.77
CA ALA A 4 6.11 1.83 4.81
C ALA A 4 6.61 3.15 4.25
N VAL A 5 7.75 3.58 4.78
CA VAL A 5 8.47 4.77 4.30
C VAL A 5 9.88 4.30 3.94
N SER A 6 10.38 4.77 2.80
CA SER A 6 11.77 4.59 2.41
C SER A 6 12.40 5.96 2.15
N VAL A 7 13.60 6.13 2.67
CA VAL A 7 14.47 7.28 2.40
C VAL A 7 15.71 6.71 1.73
N THR A 8 15.99 7.14 0.51
CA THR A 8 17.10 6.61 -0.29
C THR A 8 18.37 7.42 -0.09
N ASP A 9 18.24 8.73 0.05
CA ASP A 9 19.33 9.63 0.40
C ASP A 9 18.93 10.47 1.62
N TRP A 10 19.75 10.42 2.67
CA TRP A 10 19.51 11.16 3.92
C TRP A 10 20.03 12.60 3.85
N ASP A 11 20.93 12.92 2.91
CA ASP A 11 21.45 14.27 2.70
C ASP A 11 20.44 15.14 1.92
N ASP A 12 19.65 14.52 1.03
CA ASP A 12 18.58 15.15 0.24
C ASP A 12 17.23 14.45 0.44
N TYR A 13 16.84 14.28 1.70
CA TYR A 13 15.63 13.56 2.10
C TYR A 13 14.32 14.23 1.62
N GLU A 14 14.30 15.55 1.41
CA GLU A 14 13.13 16.27 0.89
C GLU A 14 12.82 15.90 -0.57
N ASN A 15 13.85 15.59 -1.36
CA ASN A 15 13.68 15.23 -2.76
C ASN A 15 13.76 13.72 -3.01
N ASN A 16 14.20 12.91 -2.04
CA ASN A 16 14.40 11.46 -2.18
C ASN A 16 13.71 10.63 -1.09
N PHE A 17 12.39 10.76 -0.99
CA PHE A 17 11.57 9.92 -0.10
C PHE A 17 10.43 9.22 -0.84
N GLY A 18 10.05 8.06 -0.33
CA GLY A 18 8.93 7.26 -0.79
C GLY A 18 8.05 6.82 0.36
N VAL A 19 6.74 6.81 0.17
CA VAL A 19 5.73 6.39 1.13
C VAL A 19 4.74 5.46 0.44
N VAL A 20 4.37 4.38 1.11
CA VAL A 20 3.27 3.52 0.71
C VAL A 20 2.29 3.41 1.85
N ILE A 21 1.02 3.61 1.54
CA ILE A 21 -0.07 3.34 2.47
C ILE A 21 -0.95 2.25 1.88
N ASN A 22 -1.44 1.36 2.74
CA ASN A 22 -2.38 0.33 2.34
C ASN A 22 -3.69 0.43 3.15
N PRO A 23 -4.63 1.31 2.74
CA PRO A 23 -6.02 1.25 3.19
C PRO A 23 -6.61 -0.12 2.88
N GLU A 24 -7.25 -0.72 3.90
CA GLU A 24 -7.91 -2.02 3.80
C GLU A 24 -9.21 -1.99 4.61
N LEU A 25 -10.29 -2.50 3.99
CA LEU A 25 -11.60 -2.69 4.58
C LEU A 25 -11.94 -4.18 4.55
N SER A 26 -12.07 -4.77 5.73
CA SER A 26 -12.50 -6.16 5.90
C SER A 26 -13.99 -6.20 6.29
N TYR A 27 -14.75 -7.04 5.61
CA TYR A 27 -16.17 -7.27 5.83
C TYR A 27 -16.44 -8.77 5.93
N PHE A 28 -17.16 -9.14 6.99
CA PHE A 28 -17.48 -10.53 7.33
C PHE A 28 -18.99 -10.71 7.22
N PRO A 29 -19.52 -11.10 6.03
CA PRO A 29 -20.95 -11.37 5.91
C PRO A 29 -21.39 -12.61 6.71
N TYR A 30 -20.46 -13.56 6.92
CA TYR A 30 -20.64 -14.78 7.68
C TYR A 30 -19.32 -15.13 8.40
N ASP A 31 -19.38 -15.94 9.46
CA ASP A 31 -18.20 -16.32 10.25
C ASP A 31 -17.11 -17.04 9.43
N ASN A 32 -17.49 -17.69 8.33
CA ASN A 32 -16.60 -18.44 7.46
C ASN A 32 -16.23 -17.71 6.16
N ILE A 33 -16.71 -16.47 5.97
CA ILE A 33 -16.44 -15.66 4.77
C ILE A 33 -15.82 -14.34 5.19
N GLU A 34 -14.61 -14.07 4.71
CA GLU A 34 -13.95 -12.77 4.85
C GLU A 34 -13.80 -12.14 3.47
N MET A 35 -14.35 -10.94 3.29
CA MET A 35 -14.15 -10.12 2.10
C MET A 35 -13.29 -8.91 2.47
N ILE A 36 -12.25 -8.66 1.68
CA ILE A 36 -11.29 -7.59 1.92
C ILE A 36 -11.20 -6.76 0.66
N LEU A 37 -11.46 -5.46 0.78
CA LEU A 37 -11.19 -4.47 -0.26
C LEU A 37 -10.02 -3.61 0.21
N GLY A 38 -8.93 -3.60 -0.54
CA GLY A 38 -7.76 -2.80 -0.20
C GLY A 38 -7.23 -2.04 -1.40
N ALA A 39 -6.38 -1.05 -1.12
CA ALA A 39 -5.64 -0.34 -2.16
C ALA A 39 -4.21 -0.07 -1.69
N PHE A 40 -3.25 -0.16 -2.59
CA PHE A 40 -1.90 0.36 -2.39
C PHE A 40 -1.85 1.75 -3.00
N VAL A 41 -1.62 2.75 -2.16
CA VAL A 41 -1.41 4.13 -2.61
C VAL A 41 0.06 4.46 -2.40
N LEU A 42 0.76 4.73 -3.49
CA LEU A 42 2.20 4.95 -3.55
C LEU A 42 2.47 6.44 -3.79
N GLY A 43 3.21 7.05 -2.88
CA GLY A 43 3.62 8.44 -2.96
C GLY A 43 5.14 8.55 -2.87
N GLY A 44 5.71 9.58 -3.47
CA GLY A 44 7.15 9.80 -3.38
C GLY A 44 7.67 10.81 -4.39
N LYS A 45 8.88 11.27 -4.12
CA LYS A 45 9.70 12.09 -5.01
C LYS A 45 11.12 11.52 -5.05
N GLY A 46 11.79 11.69 -6.18
CA GLY A 46 13.18 11.28 -6.39
C GLY A 46 13.31 9.92 -7.05
N ASP A 47 14.55 9.42 -7.12
CA ASP A 47 14.89 8.17 -7.79
C ASP A 47 14.96 7.03 -6.76
N ASN A 48 13.77 6.61 -6.30
CA ASN A 48 13.63 5.54 -5.31
C ASN A 48 12.57 4.51 -5.71
N MET A 49 12.62 3.32 -5.09
CA MET A 49 11.78 2.17 -5.46
C MET A 49 10.28 2.50 -5.42
N PHE A 50 9.81 3.29 -4.46
CA PHE A 50 8.40 3.68 -4.37
C PHE A 50 8.02 4.80 -5.33
N SER A 51 8.94 5.70 -5.67
CA SER A 51 8.71 6.72 -6.71
C SER A 51 8.66 6.10 -8.10
N ALA A 52 9.44 5.04 -8.35
CA ALA A 52 9.33 4.25 -9.58
C ALA A 52 8.00 3.49 -9.68
N LEU A 53 7.36 3.19 -8.55
CA LEU A 53 6.07 2.51 -8.48
C LEU A 53 4.89 3.47 -8.22
N LYS A 54 5.13 4.78 -8.08
CA LYS A 54 4.13 5.80 -7.75
C LYS A 54 2.92 5.80 -8.70
N ASP A 55 3.14 5.54 -9.97
CA ASP A 55 2.06 5.51 -10.97
C ASP A 55 1.34 4.14 -11.04
N ASN A 56 1.71 3.19 -10.17
CA ASN A 56 1.10 1.87 -10.04
C ASN A 56 0.24 1.76 -8.76
N ASP A 57 -0.58 2.77 -8.49
CA ASP A 57 -1.64 2.64 -7.49
C ASP A 57 -2.51 1.43 -7.85
N GLU A 58 -2.62 0.48 -6.91
CA GLU A 58 -3.31 -0.79 -7.16
C GLU A 58 -4.50 -0.93 -6.22
N VAL A 59 -5.67 -1.24 -6.77
CA VAL A 59 -6.85 -1.63 -5.98
C VAL A 59 -7.03 -3.14 -6.09
N TYR A 60 -7.24 -3.81 -4.95
CA TYR A 60 -7.46 -5.25 -4.91
C TYR A 60 -8.69 -5.62 -4.09
N PHE A 61 -9.30 -6.72 -4.49
CA PHE A 61 -10.38 -7.38 -3.77
C PHE A 61 -9.97 -8.83 -3.47
N LYS A 62 -10.18 -9.28 -2.24
CA LYS A 62 -9.87 -10.64 -1.79
C LYS A 62 -11.07 -11.22 -1.05
N ALA A 63 -11.49 -12.42 -1.45
CA ALA A 63 -12.48 -13.21 -0.72
C ALA A 63 -11.82 -14.47 -0.19
N LYS A 64 -11.93 -14.71 1.12
CA LYS A 64 -11.48 -15.95 1.78
C LYS A 64 -12.69 -16.71 2.28
N VAL A 65 -12.67 -18.02 2.07
CA VAL A 65 -13.64 -18.97 2.61
C VAL A 65 -12.89 -19.97 3.47
N SER A 66 -13.32 -20.14 4.71
CA SER A 66 -12.79 -21.14 5.64
C SER A 66 -13.76 -22.32 5.74
N PHE A 67 -13.25 -23.55 5.70
CA PHE A 67 -14.02 -24.80 5.78
C PHE A 67 -13.70 -25.56 7.06
#